data_AF-A0A2E6T2G5-F1
#
_entry.id   AF-A0A2E6T2G5-F1
#
_cell.length_a   1.000
_cell.length_b   1.000
_cell.length_c   1.000
_cell.angle_alpha   90.00
_cell.angle_beta   90.00
_cell.angle_gamma   90.00
#
_symmetry.space_group_name_H-M   'P 1'
#
loop_
_entity.id
_entity.type
_entity.pdbx_description
1 polymer ?
#
loop_
_entity_poly.entity_id
_entity_poly.type
_entity_poly.pdbx_seq_one_letter_code
_entity_poly.pdbx_strand_id
1 'polypeptide(L)'
;MVSGCFIRKNVHFAIVILLLSIGRGFGQDDGVPRTEPKPVSETQLTESKDGLLLIEGKPYTGEVVRFYSNKKKSESYSIRNGRLHGPFVTYREDGSRAFQVTFSNGVEQGPFKRWFEGGKIWVDENYKAGKLDGISLTYFSNGKIQVQSFYRAGKKEGLEIGWHENGQQRWEAIYEKGELKNKLSWKFDGTPSGKKAPKIL
;
A
#
# COMPACT_ATOMS: atom_id res chain seq x y z
N MET A 1 3.48 3.19 24.09
CA MET A 1 3.00 4.40 23.39
C MET A 1 4.23 5.11 22.84
N VAL A 2 4.10 5.83 21.71
CA VAL A 2 5.18 6.33 20.80
C VAL A 2 5.58 5.24 19.79
N SER A 3 5.46 5.34 18.45
CA SER A 3 5.10 6.42 17.54
C SER A 3 4.32 5.84 16.37
N GLY A 4 3.03 6.15 16.29
CA GLY A 4 2.27 6.05 15.06
C GLY A 4 2.16 7.45 14.44
N CYS A 5 1.99 7.49 13.12
CA CYS A 5 1.65 8.67 12.32
C CYS A 5 2.86 9.43 11.75
N PHE A 6 3.46 8.88 10.68
CA PHE A 6 4.07 9.71 9.65
C PHE A 6 3.01 10.03 8.56
N ILE A 7 2.44 11.23 8.73
CA ILE A 7 2.12 12.24 7.70
C ILE A 7 1.07 11.88 6.61
N ARG A 8 -0.15 12.40 6.83
CA ARG A 8 -0.96 13.01 5.75
C ARG A 8 -0.76 14.53 5.79
N LYS A 9 -0.14 15.09 4.75
CA LYS A 9 -0.44 16.46 4.29
C LYS A 9 -0.51 16.45 2.76
N ASN A 10 -1.73 16.53 2.26
CA ASN A 10 -2.02 16.78 0.85
C ASN A 10 -1.43 18.14 0.46
N VAL A 11 -0.57 18.17 -0.54
CA VAL A 11 -0.23 19.41 -1.26
C VAL A 11 -0.39 19.13 -2.75
N HIS A 12 -1.39 19.78 -3.35
CA HIS A 12 -1.59 19.83 -4.80
C HIS A 12 -0.46 20.67 -5.41
N PHE A 13 0.23 20.13 -6.40
CA PHE A 13 1.02 20.93 -7.34
C PHE A 13 0.68 20.54 -8.77
N ALA A 14 0.29 21.55 -9.55
CA ALA A 14 0.15 21.50 -10.99
C ALA A 14 1.53 21.25 -11.63
N ILE A 15 1.59 20.40 -12.64
CA ILE A 15 2.80 20.17 -13.44
C ILE A 15 2.52 20.64 -14.87
N VAL A 16 3.29 21.63 -15.30
CA VAL A 16 3.48 22.04 -16.69
C VAL A 16 4.46 21.06 -17.35
N ILE A 17 4.14 20.62 -18.56
CA ILE A 17 4.88 19.65 -19.38
C ILE A 17 6.11 20.30 -20.00
N LEU A 18 7.25 19.60 -20.04
CA LEU A 18 8.27 19.82 -21.07
C LEU A 18 8.78 18.47 -21.59
N LEU A 19 8.52 18.19 -22.87
CA LEU A 19 9.03 17.06 -23.63
C LEU A 19 10.47 17.34 -24.06
N LEU A 20 11.40 16.45 -23.71
CA LEU A 20 12.63 16.24 -24.47
C LEU A 20 12.87 14.74 -24.62
N SER A 21 12.70 14.27 -25.85
CA SER A 21 13.22 13.01 -26.37
C SER A 21 14.74 13.08 -26.46
N ILE A 22 15.43 11.98 -26.13
CA ILE A 22 16.63 11.45 -26.82
C ILE A 22 16.96 10.06 -26.24
N GLY A 23 17.21 9.10 -27.14
CA GLY A 23 18.28 8.10 -26.96
C GLY A 23 17.92 6.75 -26.36
N ARG A 24 17.61 5.76 -27.22
CA ARG A 24 17.87 4.35 -26.94
C ARG A 24 19.39 4.15 -26.76
N GLY A 25 19.83 3.82 -25.55
CA GLY A 25 21.16 3.26 -25.30
C GLY A 25 21.01 1.80 -24.92
N PHE A 26 21.37 0.90 -25.83
CA PHE A 26 21.63 -0.50 -25.52
C PHE A 26 22.77 -0.56 -24.49
N GLY A 27 22.53 -1.14 -23.32
CA GLY A 27 23.55 -1.33 -22.30
C GLY A 27 24.53 -2.42 -22.72
N GLN A 28 25.81 -2.05 -22.87
CA GLN A 28 26.93 -2.97 -22.75
C GLN A 28 27.03 -3.40 -21.28
N ASP A 29 27.02 -4.71 -21.06
CA ASP A 29 27.40 -5.32 -19.79
C ASP A 29 28.93 -5.21 -19.65
N ASP A 30 29.39 -4.29 -18.80
CA ASP A 30 30.80 -3.91 -18.63
C ASP A 30 31.53 -4.78 -17.61
N GLY A 31 30.88 -5.81 -17.05
CA GLY A 31 31.52 -6.78 -16.15
C GLY A 31 32.06 -6.18 -14.84
N VAL A 32 31.73 -4.92 -14.53
CA VAL A 32 32.08 -4.28 -13.27
C VAL A 32 31.08 -4.75 -12.21
N PRO A 33 31.51 -5.39 -11.11
CA PRO A 33 30.62 -5.69 -9.99
C PRO A 33 30.09 -4.37 -9.45
N ARG A 34 28.84 -4.03 -9.78
CA ARG A 34 28.12 -2.95 -9.12
C ARG A 34 27.87 -3.43 -7.70
N THR A 35 28.78 -3.10 -6.79
CA THR A 35 28.50 -3.24 -5.37
C THR A 35 27.34 -2.30 -5.08
N GLU A 36 26.14 -2.86 -4.91
CA GLU A 36 25.02 -2.06 -4.46
C GLU A 36 25.45 -1.35 -3.17
N PRO A 37 25.30 -0.02 -3.08
CA PRO A 37 25.70 0.71 -1.90
C PRO A 37 24.99 0.09 -0.68
N LYS A 38 25.76 -0.18 0.38
CA LYS A 38 25.21 -0.75 1.61
C LYS A 38 24.06 0.14 2.10
N PRO A 39 22.93 -0.44 2.53
CA PRO A 39 21.83 0.35 3.08
C PRO A 39 22.29 1.22 4.24
N VAL A 40 21.80 2.45 4.30
CA VAL A 40 22.11 3.39 5.38
C VAL A 40 21.13 3.22 6.54
N SER A 41 21.57 3.64 7.74
CA SER A 41 20.67 3.78 8.89
C SER A 41 19.87 5.08 8.77
N GLU A 42 18.61 5.06 9.23
CA GLU A 42 17.79 6.27 9.33
C GLU A 42 18.48 7.38 10.14
N THR A 43 19.30 7.04 11.13
CA THR A 43 20.00 8.02 11.97
C THR A 43 20.95 8.94 11.19
N GLN A 44 21.24 8.61 9.92
CA GLN A 44 22.05 9.42 9.01
C GLN A 44 21.20 10.38 8.16
N LEU A 45 19.88 10.21 8.16
CA LEU A 45 18.95 11.02 7.39
C LEU A 45 18.53 12.27 8.17
N THR A 46 18.36 13.36 7.43
CA THR A 46 17.70 14.58 7.87
C THR A 46 16.56 14.91 6.92
N GLU A 47 15.56 15.65 7.39
CA GLU A 47 14.45 16.09 6.56
C GLU A 47 14.57 17.61 6.29
N SER A 48 14.55 17.99 5.02
CA SER A 48 14.48 19.40 4.62
C SER A 48 13.11 20.01 4.94
N LYS A 49 12.99 21.34 4.88
CA LYS A 49 11.70 22.04 5.04
C LYS A 49 10.64 21.59 4.02
N ASP A 50 11.06 21.10 2.86
CA ASP A 50 10.18 20.65 1.77
C ASP A 50 9.93 19.12 1.80
N GLY A 51 10.34 18.43 2.86
CA GLY A 51 10.11 16.99 3.06
C GLY A 51 11.08 16.07 2.31
N LEU A 52 12.14 16.61 1.70
CA LEU A 52 13.20 15.78 1.12
C LEU A 52 14.07 15.16 2.22
N LEU A 53 14.35 13.87 2.07
CA LEU A 53 15.27 13.08 2.88
C LEU A 53 16.70 13.28 2.37
N LEU A 54 17.57 13.80 3.25
CA LEU A 54 18.91 14.23 2.92
C LEU A 54 19.96 13.46 3.73
N ILE A 55 21.13 13.24 3.12
CA ILE A 55 22.38 12.89 3.82
C ILE A 55 23.37 14.01 3.54
N GLU A 56 24.00 14.54 4.59
CA GLU A 56 24.98 15.64 4.48
C GLU A 56 24.43 16.84 3.68
N GLY A 57 23.15 17.15 3.86
CA GLY A 57 22.47 18.26 3.18
C GLY A 57 22.10 18.01 1.71
N LYS A 58 22.33 16.81 1.16
CA LYS A 58 22.02 16.47 -0.24
C LYS A 58 20.89 15.45 -0.34
N PRO A 59 19.97 15.55 -1.33
CA PRO A 59 18.92 14.57 -1.55
C PRO A 59 19.49 13.16 -1.69
N TYR A 60 19.03 12.24 -0.85
CA TYR A 60 19.55 10.89 -0.82
C TYR A 60 18.90 10.01 -1.91
N THR A 61 19.68 9.08 -2.45
CA THR A 61 19.19 8.01 -3.33
C THR A 61 19.83 6.70 -2.87
N GLY A 62 19.00 5.72 -2.52
CA GLY A 62 19.45 4.42 -2.03
C GLY A 62 18.46 3.77 -1.08
N GLU A 63 18.88 2.64 -0.50
CA GLU A 63 18.09 1.91 0.50
C GLU A 63 18.38 2.39 1.91
N VAL A 64 17.36 2.29 2.76
CA VAL A 64 17.42 2.58 4.19
C VAL A 64 16.86 1.40 4.95
N VAL A 65 17.55 0.99 6.01
CA VAL A 65 17.09 -0.09 6.90
C VAL A 65 17.07 0.42 8.33
N ARG A 66 15.97 0.12 9.02
CA ARG A 66 15.86 0.30 10.47
C ARG A 66 15.90 -1.06 11.16
N PHE A 67 16.39 -1.09 12.38
CA PHE A 67 16.52 -2.30 13.18
C PHE A 67 15.81 -2.15 14.52
N TYR A 68 15.28 -3.27 15.01
CA TYR A 68 14.89 -3.43 16.40
C TYR A 68 16.11 -3.47 17.32
N SER A 69 15.87 -3.38 18.64
CA SER A 69 16.91 -3.55 19.67
C SER A 69 17.64 -4.90 19.52
N ASN A 70 16.91 -5.94 19.12
CA ASN A 70 17.41 -7.29 18.85
C ASN A 70 18.20 -7.43 17.52
N LYS A 71 18.48 -6.33 16.83
CA LYS A 71 19.24 -6.25 15.56
C LYS A 71 18.56 -6.89 14.34
N LYS A 72 17.33 -7.39 14.45
CA LYS A 72 16.52 -7.75 13.27
C LYS A 72 15.97 -6.49 12.61
N LYS A 73 15.73 -6.54 11.29
CA LYS A 73 15.14 -5.41 10.55
C LYS A 73 13.74 -5.12 11.11
N SER A 74 13.44 -3.85 11.35
CA SER A 74 12.09 -3.37 11.63
C SER A 74 11.46 -2.73 10.39
N GLU A 75 12.27 -2.07 9.56
CA GLU A 75 11.82 -1.42 8.33
C GLU A 75 12.89 -1.50 7.24
N SER A 76 12.45 -1.48 5.99
CA SER A 76 13.29 -1.37 4.80
C SER A 76 12.56 -0.55 3.75
N TYR A 77 13.20 0.49 3.22
CA TYR A 77 12.59 1.34 2.21
C TYR A 77 13.62 1.99 1.30
N SER A 78 13.25 2.29 0.07
CA SER A 78 14.13 2.96 -0.89
C SER A 78 13.73 4.43 -1.10
N ILE A 79 14.74 5.26 -1.33
CA ILE A 79 14.62 6.69 -1.56
C ILE A 79 15.26 6.98 -2.92
N ARG A 80 14.65 7.87 -3.70
CA ARG A 80 15.21 8.42 -4.94
C ARG A 80 15.04 9.94 -4.93
N ASN A 81 16.15 10.66 -5.08
CA ASN A 81 16.19 12.12 -5.07
C ASN A 81 15.50 12.72 -3.85
N GLY A 82 15.77 12.14 -2.67
CA GLY A 82 15.23 12.55 -1.39
C GLY A 82 13.75 12.21 -1.15
N ARG A 83 13.10 11.45 -2.03
CA ARG A 83 11.70 11.02 -1.85
C ARG A 83 11.58 9.50 -1.82
N LEU A 84 10.62 8.97 -1.07
CA LEU A 84 10.31 7.55 -1.08
C LEU A 84 10.04 7.06 -2.52
N HIS A 85 10.67 5.96 -2.90
CA HIS A 85 10.54 5.40 -4.24
C HIS A 85 10.81 3.90 -4.19
N GLY A 86 9.95 3.09 -4.80
CA GLY A 86 10.01 1.64 -4.66
C GLY A 86 9.34 1.13 -3.38
N PRO A 87 9.66 -0.09 -2.94
CA PRO A 87 9.00 -0.72 -1.81
C PRO A 87 9.37 -0.06 -0.48
N PHE A 88 8.38 0.04 0.40
CA PHE A 88 8.51 0.28 1.83
C PHE A 88 7.92 -0.93 2.55
N VAL A 89 8.70 -1.57 3.40
CA VAL A 89 8.34 -2.81 4.10
C VAL A 89 8.60 -2.64 5.58
N THR A 90 7.65 -3.04 6.42
CA THR A 90 7.88 -3.22 7.85
C THR A 90 7.82 -4.69 8.24
N TYR A 91 8.59 -5.01 9.26
CA TYR A 91 8.73 -6.34 9.82
C TYR A 91 8.31 -6.30 11.29
N ARG A 92 7.96 -7.45 11.86
CA ARG A 92 7.79 -7.64 13.30
C ARG A 92 9.13 -8.06 13.93
N GLU A 93 9.18 -8.07 15.26
CA GLU A 93 10.39 -8.50 15.99
C GLU A 93 10.80 -9.96 15.71
N ASP A 94 9.87 -10.81 15.31
CA ASP A 94 10.18 -12.18 14.88
C ASP A 94 10.85 -12.24 13.50
N GLY A 95 10.76 -11.16 12.71
CA GLY A 95 11.28 -11.03 11.34
C GLY A 95 10.20 -11.22 10.25
N SER A 96 8.97 -11.57 10.61
CA SER A 96 7.84 -11.69 9.68
C SER A 96 7.44 -10.33 9.12
N ARG A 97 6.95 -10.28 7.87
CA ARG A 97 6.43 -9.03 7.28
C ARG A 97 5.13 -8.63 7.96
N ALA A 98 4.99 -7.36 8.31
CA ALA A 98 3.75 -6.79 8.84
C ALA A 98 3.00 -5.97 7.79
N PHE A 99 3.73 -5.21 6.99
CA PHE A 99 3.19 -4.23 6.06
C PHE A 99 4.11 -3.99 4.88
N GLN A 100 3.54 -3.74 3.71
CA GLN A 100 4.26 -3.35 2.51
C GLN A 100 3.41 -2.39 1.69
N VAL A 101 4.03 -1.33 1.19
CA VAL A 101 3.47 -0.41 0.21
C VAL A 101 4.56 -0.02 -0.77
N THR A 102 4.18 0.38 -1.99
CA THR A 102 5.13 0.87 -2.99
C THR A 102 4.92 2.35 -3.21
N PHE A 103 6.01 3.11 -3.30
CA PHE A 103 6.00 4.54 -3.55
C PHE A 103 6.59 4.88 -4.92
N SER A 104 6.14 5.97 -5.51
CA SER A 104 6.78 6.64 -6.63
C SER A 104 6.88 8.12 -6.33
N ASN A 105 8.10 8.60 -6.08
CA ASN A 105 8.40 10.01 -5.81
C ASN A 105 7.59 10.58 -4.62
N GLY A 106 7.47 9.78 -3.56
CA GLY A 106 6.76 10.12 -2.32
C GLY A 106 5.26 9.80 -2.34
N VAL A 107 4.72 9.27 -3.44
CA VAL A 107 3.29 8.98 -3.59
C VAL A 107 3.06 7.49 -3.72
N GLU A 108 2.09 6.92 -3.00
CA GLU A 108 1.77 5.49 -3.07
C GLU A 108 1.36 5.10 -4.50
N GLN A 109 2.01 4.07 -5.04
CA GLN A 109 1.87 3.62 -6.41
C GLN A 109 2.21 2.14 -6.51
N GLY A 110 1.21 1.31 -6.80
CA GLY A 110 1.33 -0.13 -6.95
C GLY A 110 0.84 -0.89 -5.71
N PRO A 111 1.41 -2.09 -5.45
CA PRO A 111 0.84 -3.02 -4.48
C PRO A 111 0.95 -2.52 -3.04
N PHE A 112 -0.09 -2.82 -2.27
CA PHE A 112 -0.19 -2.63 -0.83
C PHE A 112 -0.61 -3.95 -0.20
N LYS A 113 0.08 -4.39 0.85
CA LYS A 113 -0.25 -5.60 1.59
C LYS A 113 -0.07 -5.42 3.08
N ARG A 114 -0.96 -6.04 3.85
CA ARG A 114 -0.80 -6.26 5.29
C ARG A 114 -0.92 -7.75 5.59
N TRP A 115 -0.18 -8.22 6.58
CA TRP A 115 -0.19 -9.61 6.99
C TRP A 115 -0.67 -9.74 8.43
N PHE A 116 -1.32 -10.85 8.75
CA PHE A 116 -1.50 -11.32 10.12
C PHE A 116 -0.15 -11.69 10.74
N GLU A 117 -0.12 -11.84 12.07
CA GLU A 117 1.08 -12.27 12.80
C GLU A 117 1.58 -13.64 12.32
N GLY A 118 0.69 -14.58 11.99
CA GLY A 118 1.04 -15.87 11.39
C GLY A 118 1.48 -15.83 9.92
N GLY A 119 1.79 -14.65 9.36
CA GLY A 119 2.34 -14.49 8.01
C GLY A 119 1.34 -14.66 6.86
N LYS A 120 0.07 -14.98 7.12
CA LYS A 120 -1.00 -14.96 6.11
C LYS A 120 -1.38 -13.52 5.76
N ILE A 121 -1.77 -13.27 4.51
CA ILE A 121 -2.23 -11.95 4.07
C ILE A 121 -3.55 -11.61 4.78
N TRP A 122 -3.65 -10.39 5.30
CA TRP A 122 -4.85 -9.81 5.87
C TRP A 122 -5.52 -8.85 4.88
N VAL A 123 -4.73 -8.02 4.20
CA VAL A 123 -5.21 -7.02 3.23
C VAL A 123 -4.34 -7.09 1.98
N ASP A 124 -4.98 -7.11 0.81
CA ASP A 124 -4.34 -7.05 -0.50
C ASP A 124 -5.03 -5.99 -1.37
N GLU A 125 -4.26 -4.97 -1.75
CA GLU A 125 -4.76 -3.75 -2.37
C GLU A 125 -3.75 -3.22 -3.39
N ASN A 126 -4.21 -2.26 -4.20
CA ASN A 126 -3.35 -1.56 -5.14
C ASN A 126 -3.65 -0.06 -5.14
N TYR A 127 -2.59 0.75 -5.12
CA TYR A 127 -2.67 2.21 -5.12
C TYR A 127 -2.23 2.77 -6.46
N LYS A 128 -2.84 3.88 -6.86
CA LYS A 128 -2.45 4.68 -8.01
C LYS A 128 -2.54 6.14 -7.64
N ALA A 129 -1.43 6.87 -7.76
CA ALA A 129 -1.33 8.27 -7.39
C ALA A 129 -1.90 8.58 -5.98
N GLY A 130 -1.55 7.76 -4.99
CA GLY A 130 -1.94 7.96 -3.58
C GLY A 130 -3.39 7.57 -3.28
N LYS A 131 -4.06 6.86 -4.19
CA LYS A 131 -5.47 6.45 -4.02
C LYS A 131 -5.62 4.98 -4.32
N LEU A 132 -6.43 4.29 -3.51
CA LEU A 132 -6.82 2.91 -3.76
C LEU A 132 -7.54 2.82 -5.13
N ASP A 133 -7.04 1.94 -6.00
CA ASP A 133 -7.48 1.82 -7.40
C ASP A 133 -7.33 0.36 -7.86
N GLY A 134 -8.47 -0.27 -8.16
CA GLY A 134 -8.58 -1.69 -8.47
C GLY A 134 -9.30 -2.48 -7.38
N ILE A 135 -9.06 -3.79 -7.35
CA ILE A 135 -9.66 -4.72 -6.40
C ILE A 135 -8.98 -4.54 -5.03
N SER A 136 -9.79 -4.49 -3.97
CA SER A 136 -9.37 -4.58 -2.57
C SER A 136 -9.92 -5.89 -2.00
N LEU A 137 -9.03 -6.70 -1.43
CA LEU A 137 -9.36 -7.96 -0.77
C LEU A 137 -8.95 -7.87 0.69
N THR A 138 -9.84 -8.27 1.60
CA THR A 138 -9.48 -8.59 2.97
C THR A 138 -9.77 -10.05 3.26
N TYR A 139 -9.01 -10.62 4.19
CA TYR A 139 -9.05 -12.04 4.52
C TYR A 139 -9.29 -12.24 6.01
N PHE A 140 -9.92 -13.35 6.36
CA PHE A 140 -9.92 -13.88 7.71
C PHE A 140 -8.57 -14.51 8.05
N SER A 141 -8.28 -14.71 9.34
CA SER A 141 -7.04 -15.37 9.80
C SER A 141 -6.88 -16.80 9.30
N ASN A 142 -7.99 -17.48 8.96
CA ASN A 142 -7.97 -18.79 8.33
C ASN A 142 -7.51 -18.76 6.85
N GLY A 143 -7.48 -17.58 6.22
CA GLY A 143 -7.07 -17.36 4.82
C GLY A 143 -8.23 -17.27 3.83
N LYS A 144 -9.49 -17.45 4.27
CA LYS A 144 -10.67 -17.22 3.43
C LYS A 144 -10.89 -15.73 3.23
N ILE A 145 -11.43 -15.35 2.07
CA ILE A 145 -11.80 -13.95 1.79
C ILE A 145 -12.91 -13.52 2.76
N GLN A 146 -12.71 -12.36 3.37
CA GLN A 146 -13.68 -11.69 4.23
C GLN A 146 -14.47 -10.64 3.44
N VAL A 147 -13.77 -9.79 2.67
CA VAL A 147 -14.37 -8.74 1.83
C VAL A 147 -13.68 -8.71 0.49
N GLN A 148 -14.47 -8.49 -0.57
CA GLN A 148 -13.98 -8.09 -1.88
C GLN A 148 -14.75 -6.86 -2.33
N SER A 149 -14.02 -5.81 -2.68
CA SER A 149 -14.57 -4.55 -3.19
C SER A 149 -13.75 -4.04 -4.36
N PHE A 150 -14.32 -3.19 -5.20
CA PHE A 150 -13.60 -2.49 -6.24
C PHE A 150 -13.57 -0.98 -5.95
N TYR A 151 -12.44 -0.35 -6.23
CA TYR A 151 -12.21 1.07 -6.05
C TYR A 151 -11.73 1.72 -7.35
N ARG A 152 -12.17 2.95 -7.58
CA ARG A 152 -11.64 3.84 -8.62
C ARG A 152 -11.30 5.18 -7.99
N ALA A 153 -10.04 5.60 -8.13
CA ALA A 153 -9.54 6.86 -7.58
C ALA A 153 -9.95 7.08 -6.10
N GLY A 154 -9.83 6.03 -5.28
CA GLY A 154 -10.09 6.08 -3.83
C GLY A 154 -11.56 5.97 -3.43
N LYS A 155 -12.49 5.78 -4.38
CA LYS A 155 -13.92 5.63 -4.12
C LYS A 155 -14.38 4.23 -4.47
N LYS A 156 -15.21 3.62 -3.62
CA LYS A 156 -15.87 2.34 -3.94
C LYS A 156 -16.72 2.49 -5.19
N GLU A 157 -16.68 1.50 -6.06
CA GLU A 157 -17.46 1.46 -7.29
C GLU A 157 -17.80 0.01 -7.65
N GLY A 158 -19.05 -0.24 -8.01
CA GLY A 158 -19.54 -1.57 -8.34
C GLY A 158 -19.88 -2.42 -7.12
N LEU A 159 -19.76 -3.74 -7.29
CA LEU A 159 -20.15 -4.73 -6.31
C LEU A 159 -19.09 -4.88 -5.22
N GLU A 160 -19.54 -4.79 -3.98
CA GLU A 160 -18.84 -5.27 -2.79
C GLU A 160 -19.56 -6.52 -2.29
N ILE A 161 -18.82 -7.57 -2.05
CA ILE A 161 -19.32 -8.77 -1.40
C ILE A 161 -18.51 -8.95 -0.12
N GLY A 162 -19.16 -9.47 0.91
CA GLY A 162 -18.34 -10.29 1.77
C GLY A 162 -19.04 -11.41 2.49
N TRP A 163 -18.21 -12.12 3.25
CA TRP A 163 -18.50 -13.46 3.73
C TRP A 163 -18.40 -13.54 5.25
N HIS A 164 -19.09 -14.53 5.81
CA HIS A 164 -18.84 -15.07 7.14
C HIS A 164 -17.62 -16.00 7.09
N GLU A 165 -17.04 -16.31 8.26
CA GLU A 165 -15.87 -17.22 8.34
C GLU A 165 -16.14 -18.64 7.82
N ASN A 166 -17.40 -19.08 7.87
CA ASN A 166 -17.82 -20.36 7.29
C ASN A 166 -17.77 -20.35 5.75
N GLY A 167 -17.66 -19.18 5.11
CA GLY A 167 -17.65 -18.99 3.66
C GLY A 167 -19.00 -18.62 3.05
N GLN A 168 -20.07 -18.57 3.85
CA GLN A 168 -21.36 -18.09 3.38
C GLN A 168 -21.34 -16.58 3.21
N GLN A 169 -22.04 -16.09 2.19
CA GLN A 169 -22.19 -14.66 1.97
C GLN A 169 -22.91 -14.00 3.16
N ARG A 170 -22.32 -12.93 3.67
CA ARG A 170 -22.88 -12.14 4.78
C ARG A 170 -23.58 -10.89 4.27
N TRP A 171 -23.15 -10.33 3.14
CA TRP A 171 -23.71 -9.12 2.54
C TRP A 171 -23.19 -8.95 1.11
N GLU A 172 -23.98 -8.22 0.33
CA GLU A 172 -23.54 -7.58 -0.89
C GLU A 172 -24.03 -6.14 -0.89
N ALA A 173 -23.26 -5.28 -1.52
CA ALA A 173 -23.57 -3.87 -1.65
C ALA A 173 -23.14 -3.37 -3.02
N ILE A 174 -23.95 -2.50 -3.63
CA ILE A 174 -23.61 -1.82 -4.88
C ILE A 174 -23.25 -0.38 -4.53
N TYR A 175 -22.07 0.05 -4.96
CA TYR A 175 -21.59 1.41 -4.82
C TYR A 175 -21.47 2.10 -6.17
N GLU A 176 -21.77 3.39 -6.22
CA GLU A 176 -21.49 4.24 -7.37
C GLU A 176 -20.81 5.51 -6.86
N LYS A 177 -19.60 5.79 -7.37
CA LYS A 177 -18.81 6.98 -6.99
C LYS A 177 -18.67 7.17 -5.46
N GLY A 178 -18.55 6.06 -4.73
CA GLY A 178 -18.42 6.02 -3.27
C GLY A 178 -19.72 6.01 -2.49
N GLU A 179 -20.87 6.15 -3.15
CA GLU A 179 -22.19 6.16 -2.51
C GLU A 179 -22.82 4.77 -2.54
N LEU A 180 -23.37 4.32 -1.40
CA LEU A 180 -24.11 3.08 -1.32
C LEU A 180 -25.46 3.23 -2.04
N LYS A 181 -25.72 2.39 -3.04
CA LYS A 181 -26.98 2.37 -3.79
C LYS A 181 -27.92 1.28 -3.32
N ASN A 182 -27.38 0.10 -3.01
CA ASN A 182 -28.16 -1.03 -2.50
C ASN A 182 -27.33 -1.88 -1.54
N LYS A 183 -28.00 -2.57 -0.62
CA LYS A 183 -27.37 -3.53 0.29
C LYS A 183 -28.35 -4.65 0.65
N LEU A 184 -27.90 -5.88 0.47
CA LEU A 184 -28.53 -7.07 1.04
C LEU A 184 -27.60 -7.67 2.10
N SER A 185 -28.18 -8.31 3.11
CA SER A 185 -27.41 -8.98 4.16
C SER A 185 -28.05 -10.29 4.58
N TRP A 186 -27.22 -11.21 5.06
CA TRP A 186 -27.61 -12.54 5.49
C TRP A 186 -26.95 -12.86 6.84
N LYS A 187 -27.71 -13.58 7.68
CA LYS A 187 -27.22 -14.12 8.96
C LYS A 187 -26.26 -15.28 8.70
N PHE A 188 -25.65 -15.79 9.77
CA PHE A 188 -24.66 -16.88 9.70
C PHE A 188 -25.26 -18.21 9.20
N ASP A 189 -26.58 -18.39 9.33
CA ASP A 189 -27.35 -19.53 8.84
C ASP A 189 -27.82 -19.37 7.38
N GLY A 190 -27.43 -18.27 6.71
CA GLY A 190 -27.82 -17.96 5.33
C GLY A 190 -29.21 -17.33 5.20
N THR A 191 -29.94 -17.09 6.29
CA THR A 191 -31.24 -16.40 6.21
C THR A 191 -31.06 -14.90 5.97
N PRO A 192 -31.89 -14.25 5.13
CA PRO A 192 -31.81 -12.81 4.93
C PRO A 192 -31.99 -12.03 6.24
N SER A 193 -31.11 -11.06 6.46
CA SER A 193 -31.16 -10.10 7.56
C SER A 193 -31.79 -8.81 7.02
N GLY A 194 -33.08 -8.61 7.28
CA GLY A 194 -33.85 -7.43 6.88
C GLY A 194 -35.11 -7.74 6.06
N LYS A 195 -36.03 -6.76 5.95
CA LYS A 195 -37.14 -6.82 4.97
C LYS A 195 -36.52 -6.70 3.58
N LYS A 196 -36.86 -7.63 2.66
CA LYS A 196 -36.38 -7.64 1.26
C LYS A 196 -36.33 -6.21 0.70
N ALA A 197 -35.14 -5.70 0.36
CA ALA A 197 -35.06 -4.56 -0.54
C ALA A 197 -35.66 -4.99 -1.89
N PRO A 198 -36.39 -4.10 -2.59
CA PRO A 198 -37.14 -4.46 -3.78
C PRO A 198 -36.22 -5.09 -4.84
N LYS A 199 -36.71 -6.15 -5.50
CA LYS A 199 -36.08 -6.68 -6.71
C LYS A 199 -35.92 -5.51 -7.69
N ILE A 200 -34.69 -5.19 -8.05
CA ILE A 200 -34.44 -4.38 -9.24
C ILE A 200 -34.67 -5.33 -10.42
N LEU A 201 -35.67 -5.01 -11.23
CA LEU A 201 -36.02 -5.70 -12.49
C LEU A 201 -34.90 -5.54 -13.53
#